data_AF-A0A6V7XXD2-F1
#
_entry.id   AF-A0A6V7XXD2-F1
#
_cell.length_a   1.000
_cell.length_b   1.000
_cell.length_c   1.000
_cell.angle_alpha   90.00
_cell.angle_beta   90.00
_cell.angle_gamma   90.00
#
_symmetry.space_group_name_H-M   'P 1'
#
loop_
_entity.id
_entity.type
_entity.pdbx_description
1 polymer ?
#
loop_
_entity_poly.entity_id
_entity_poly.type
_entity_poly.pdbx_seq_one_letter_code
_entity_poly.pdbx_strand_id
1 'polypeptide(L)'
;MSIFVPIVFVLLQLLQGCQSFGPAAKKTITLQSKLVVTKNFDCGFTRYIPDPKKMGDGGANEYQQPVIEVRNGATLSNCIIGAKEGFKAADGVHCEGSCTLKNVWHEKVGEDAVTFLGKFSDKPPSILMIGKIVLRFVIKCKYSYSFT
;
A
#
# COMPACT_ATOMS: atom_id res chain seq x y z
N MET A 1 -7.00 -51.87 -14.04
CA MET A 1 -5.81 -51.03 -14.32
C MET A 1 -6.18 -50.11 -15.48
N SER A 2 -6.73 -48.94 -15.18
CA SER A 2 -7.13 -47.95 -16.20
C SER A 2 -6.59 -46.60 -15.74
N ILE A 3 -5.51 -46.16 -16.40
CA ILE A 3 -4.76 -44.95 -16.05
C ILE A 3 -5.27 -43.85 -17.00
N PHE A 4 -6.37 -43.19 -16.61
CA PHE A 4 -7.01 -42.13 -17.40
C PHE A 4 -6.96 -40.76 -16.71
N VAL A 5 -5.84 -40.42 -16.07
CA VAL A 5 -5.62 -39.07 -15.52
C VAL A 5 -4.17 -38.65 -15.75
N PRO A 6 -3.84 -38.02 -16.90
CA PRO A 6 -2.85 -36.93 -16.79
C PRO A 6 -2.95 -35.78 -17.81
N ILE A 7 -3.97 -35.64 -18.66
CA ILE A 7 -3.94 -34.58 -19.71
C ILE A 7 -4.82 -33.37 -19.38
N VAL A 8 -6.01 -33.57 -18.81
CA VAL A 8 -6.92 -32.44 -18.48
C VAL A 8 -6.42 -31.64 -17.26
N PHE A 9 -5.68 -32.28 -16.34
CA PHE A 9 -5.17 -31.62 -15.14
C PHE A 9 -3.95 -30.72 -15.39
N VAL A 10 -3.18 -30.96 -16.46
CA VAL A 10 -1.98 -30.18 -16.79
C VAL A 10 -2.32 -28.90 -17.55
N LEU A 11 -3.41 -28.89 -18.34
CA LEU A 11 -3.83 -27.70 -19.08
C LEU A 11 -4.43 -26.60 -18.17
N LEU A 12 -4.93 -26.95 -16.98
CA LEU A 12 -5.48 -25.99 -16.02
C LEU A 12 -4.39 -25.22 -15.23
N GLN A 13 -3.13 -25.68 -15.27
CA GLN A 13 -2.03 -25.04 -14.52
C GLN A 13 -1.38 -23.86 -15.26
N LEU A 14 -1.67 -23.65 -16.55
CA LEU A 14 -1.12 -22.54 -17.35
C LEU A 14 -1.87 -21.21 -17.21
N LEU A 15 -2.97 -21.20 -16.44
CA LEU A 15 -3.77 -20.01 -16.11
C LEU A 15 -3.45 -19.45 -14.72
N GLN A 16 -2.27 -19.75 -14.16
CA GLN A 16 -1.78 -19.04 -12.98
C GLN A 16 -1.32 -17.63 -13.39
N GLY A 17 -2.31 -16.80 -13.72
CA GLY A 17 -2.15 -15.36 -13.82
C GLY A 17 -1.51 -14.83 -12.55
N CYS A 18 -0.72 -13.76 -12.69
CA CYS A 18 -0.06 -13.04 -11.62
C CYS A 18 -1.02 -12.87 -10.43
N GLN A 19 -0.89 -13.69 -9.39
CA GLN A 19 -1.69 -13.57 -8.19
C GLN A 19 -1.43 -12.17 -7.61
N SER A 20 -2.50 -11.42 -7.34
CA SER A 20 -2.37 -10.08 -6.74
C SER A 20 -1.63 -10.22 -5.42
N PHE A 21 -0.43 -9.63 -5.33
CA PHE A 21 0.35 -9.71 -4.11
C PHE A 21 -0.22 -8.70 -3.10
N GLY A 22 -1.10 -9.17 -2.21
CA GLY A 22 -1.77 -8.37 -1.19
C GLY A 22 -3.17 -8.88 -0.86
N PRO A 23 -3.81 -8.34 0.20
CA PRO A 23 -5.19 -8.67 0.53
C PRO A 23 -6.13 -8.21 -0.58
N ALA A 24 -7.19 -8.98 -0.84
CA ALA A 24 -8.25 -8.55 -1.74
C ALA A 24 -8.95 -7.32 -1.15
N ALA A 25 -9.03 -6.24 -1.94
CA ALA A 25 -9.72 -5.04 -1.51
C ALA A 25 -11.21 -5.32 -1.33
N LYS A 26 -11.76 -4.99 -0.16
CA LYS A 26 -13.20 -5.13 0.10
C LYS A 26 -14.01 -3.98 -0.48
N LYS A 27 -13.37 -2.82 -0.66
CA LYS A 27 -13.94 -1.60 -1.21
C LYS A 27 -12.85 -0.82 -1.91
N THR A 28 -13.20 -0.06 -2.96
CA THR A 28 -12.27 0.89 -3.60
C THR A 28 -12.87 2.29 -3.56
N ILE A 29 -12.06 3.29 -3.18
CA ILE A 29 -12.43 4.70 -3.09
C ILE A 29 -11.39 5.51 -3.84
N THR A 30 -11.83 6.39 -4.74
CA THR A 30 -10.95 7.38 -5.37
C THR A 30 -10.96 8.65 -4.52
N LEU A 31 -9.77 9.06 -4.08
CA LEU A 31 -9.58 10.27 -3.29
C LEU A 31 -9.32 11.47 -4.20
N GLN A 32 -10.02 12.56 -3.93
CA GLN A 32 -9.82 13.84 -4.62
C GLN A 32 -8.89 14.77 -3.83
N SER A 33 -8.62 14.43 -2.57
CA SER A 33 -7.73 15.09 -1.62
C SER A 33 -7.29 14.09 -0.56
N LYS A 34 -6.24 14.42 0.21
CA LYS A 34 -5.69 13.56 1.28
C LYS A 34 -6.74 13.16 2.32
N LEU A 35 -6.68 11.91 2.76
CA LEU A 35 -7.46 11.42 3.89
C LEU A 35 -6.72 11.71 5.20
N VAL A 36 -7.35 12.46 6.11
CA VAL A 36 -6.73 12.80 7.40
C VAL A 36 -7.22 11.85 8.49
N VAL A 37 -6.28 11.19 9.16
CA VAL A 37 -6.52 10.21 10.22
C VAL A 37 -5.99 10.78 11.54
N THR A 38 -6.91 11.12 12.45
CA THR A 38 -6.58 11.79 13.72
C THR A 38 -6.50 10.85 14.91
N LYS A 39 -7.03 9.63 14.78
CA LYS A 39 -7.09 8.57 15.81
C LYS A 39 -6.91 7.21 15.15
N ASN A 40 -7.14 6.13 15.88
CA ASN A 40 -7.13 4.78 15.32
C ASN A 40 -8.18 4.62 14.21
N PHE A 41 -7.72 4.19 13.04
CA PHE A 41 -8.55 4.02 11.85
C PHE A 41 -8.22 2.70 11.15
N ASP A 42 -9.19 1.80 11.13
CA ASP A 42 -9.15 0.55 10.39
C ASP A 42 -9.87 0.72 9.05
N CYS A 43 -9.14 0.60 7.95
CA CYS A 43 -9.67 0.71 6.60
C CYS A 43 -10.46 -0.54 6.18
N GLY A 44 -10.37 -1.66 6.90
CA GLY A 44 -11.06 -2.90 6.57
C GLY A 44 -10.70 -3.47 5.19
N PHE A 45 -9.45 -3.30 4.76
CA PHE A 45 -8.96 -3.56 3.39
C PHE A 45 -9.66 -2.74 2.31
N THR A 46 -10.04 -1.50 2.64
CA THR A 46 -10.41 -0.50 1.63
C THR A 46 -9.16 -0.07 0.87
N ARG A 47 -9.28 -0.05 -0.46
CA ARG A 47 -8.31 0.52 -1.39
C ARG A 47 -8.59 2.00 -1.60
N TYR A 48 -7.60 2.84 -1.33
CA TYR A 48 -7.62 4.27 -1.61
C TYR A 48 -6.73 4.55 -2.82
N ILE A 49 -7.33 5.13 -3.85
CA ILE A 49 -6.64 5.51 -5.09
C ILE A 49 -6.60 7.04 -5.15
N PRO A 50 -5.42 7.69 -5.10
CA PRO A 50 -5.33 9.13 -5.28
C PRO A 50 -5.68 9.52 -6.73
N ASP A 51 -6.36 10.65 -6.90
CA ASP A 51 -6.58 11.23 -8.24
C ASP A 51 -5.28 11.87 -8.74
N PRO A 52 -4.68 11.38 -9.84
CA PRO A 52 -3.39 11.85 -10.30
C PRO A 52 -3.38 13.32 -10.72
N LYS A 53 -4.53 13.89 -11.08
CA LYS A 53 -4.62 15.30 -11.47
C LYS A 53 -4.67 16.27 -10.29
N LYS A 54 -5.06 15.79 -9.11
CA LYS A 54 -5.27 16.63 -7.91
C LYS A 54 -4.22 16.42 -6.85
N MET A 55 -3.75 15.19 -6.72
CA MET A 55 -2.87 14.77 -5.62
C MET A 55 -1.45 14.46 -6.09
N GLY A 56 -1.24 14.21 -7.39
CA GLY A 56 0.07 13.84 -7.94
C GLY A 56 0.05 12.50 -8.66
N ASP A 57 0.89 12.37 -9.67
CA ASP A 57 1.00 11.19 -10.54
C ASP A 57 1.89 10.07 -9.97
N GLY A 58 2.57 10.35 -8.86
CA GLY A 58 3.58 9.55 -8.19
C GLY A 58 4.93 9.52 -8.92
N GLY A 59 5.22 10.52 -9.75
CA GLY A 59 6.55 10.78 -10.30
C GLY A 59 7.54 11.27 -9.23
N ALA A 60 8.74 11.69 -9.65
CA ALA A 60 9.80 12.19 -8.75
C ALA A 60 9.64 13.66 -8.33
N ASN A 61 8.43 14.23 -8.48
CA ASN A 61 8.18 15.63 -8.09
C ASN A 61 7.95 15.71 -6.58
N GLU A 62 8.68 16.59 -5.88
CA GLU A 62 8.70 16.69 -4.41
C GLU A 62 7.47 17.35 -3.76
N TYR A 63 6.46 17.78 -4.53
CA TYR A 63 5.31 18.57 -4.01
C TYR A 63 3.97 17.86 -4.14
N GLN A 64 3.98 16.53 -4.17
CA GLN A 64 2.75 15.74 -4.28
C GLN A 64 2.02 15.66 -2.94
N GLN A 65 0.71 15.45 -2.97
CA GLN A 65 -0.08 15.29 -1.77
C GLN A 65 0.01 13.84 -1.27
N PRO A 66 0.08 13.63 0.05
CA PRO A 66 -0.06 12.29 0.60
C PRO A 66 -1.45 11.73 0.31
N VAL A 67 -1.52 10.42 0.10
CA VAL A 67 -2.80 9.70 0.01
C VAL A 67 -3.51 9.74 1.37
N ILE A 68 -2.76 9.48 2.44
CA ILE A 68 -3.25 9.49 3.83
C ILE A 68 -2.27 10.27 4.71
N GLU A 69 -2.78 11.21 5.49
CA GLU A 69 -2.05 11.92 6.54
C GLU A 69 -2.48 11.38 7.90
N VAL A 70 -1.54 10.82 8.65
CA VAL A 70 -1.75 10.23 9.97
C VAL A 70 -1.17 11.16 11.03
N ARG A 71 -2.03 11.67 11.91
CA ARG A 71 -1.62 12.58 12.98
C ARG A 71 -0.78 11.86 14.04
N ASN A 72 0.00 12.65 14.79
CA ASN A 72 0.78 12.15 15.91
C ASN A 72 -0.09 11.33 16.89
N GLY A 73 0.38 10.15 17.25
CA GLY A 73 -0.28 9.17 18.12
C GLY A 73 -1.33 8.28 17.43
N ALA A 74 -1.69 8.54 16.17
CA ALA A 74 -2.75 7.77 15.50
C ALA A 74 -2.26 6.43 14.94
N THR A 75 -3.20 5.49 14.82
CA THR A 75 -2.96 4.18 14.19
C THR A 75 -3.74 4.07 12.89
N LEU A 76 -3.07 3.64 11.82
CA LEU A 76 -3.70 3.28 10.55
C LEU A 76 -3.58 1.76 10.34
N SER A 77 -4.67 1.08 10.02
CA SER A 77 -4.61 -0.38 9.84
C SER A 77 -5.43 -0.94 8.69
N ASN A 78 -4.94 -2.06 8.13
CA ASN A 78 -5.60 -2.83 7.07
C ASN A 78 -5.98 -1.96 5.85
N CYS A 79 -5.14 -1.01 5.48
CA CYS A 79 -5.40 -0.12 4.34
C CYS A 79 -4.67 -0.62 3.12
N ILE A 80 -5.26 -0.44 1.94
CA ILE A 80 -4.60 -0.65 0.66
C ILE A 80 -4.46 0.72 0.00
N ILE A 81 -3.23 1.10 -0.30
CA ILE A 81 -2.87 2.31 -1.02
C ILE A 81 -2.64 1.88 -2.47
N GLY A 82 -3.63 2.16 -3.30
CA GLY A 82 -3.65 1.79 -4.70
C GLY A 82 -3.15 2.91 -5.60
N ALA A 83 -3.12 2.62 -6.90
CA ALA A 83 -2.83 3.61 -7.92
C ALA A 83 -3.78 3.42 -9.11
N LYS A 84 -4.09 4.52 -9.79
CA LYS A 84 -4.78 4.46 -11.07
C LYS A 84 -3.84 3.84 -12.12
N GLU A 85 -4.38 3.09 -13.08
CA GLU A 85 -3.57 2.53 -14.16
C GLU A 85 -2.73 3.59 -14.88
N GLY A 86 -1.45 3.29 -15.09
CA GLY A 86 -0.46 4.23 -15.64
C GLY A 86 0.21 5.14 -14.60
N PHE A 87 -0.37 5.31 -13.41
CA PHE A 87 0.12 6.20 -12.36
C PHE A 87 0.70 5.42 -11.19
N LYS A 88 1.22 6.11 -10.17
CA LYS A 88 1.64 5.55 -8.88
C LYS A 88 0.90 6.26 -7.73
N ALA A 89 1.11 5.82 -6.49
CA ALA A 89 0.36 6.28 -5.32
C ALA A 89 0.80 7.64 -4.76
N ALA A 90 0.88 8.69 -5.60
CA ALA A 90 1.22 10.06 -5.22
C ALA A 90 2.39 10.11 -4.20
N ASP A 91 2.19 10.73 -3.04
CA ASP A 91 3.18 10.82 -1.96
C ASP A 91 2.85 9.89 -0.76
N GLY A 92 2.27 8.72 -1.04
CA GLY A 92 2.11 7.65 -0.05
C GLY A 92 1.36 8.05 1.23
N VAL A 93 1.92 7.69 2.39
CA VAL A 93 1.36 7.97 3.72
C VAL A 93 2.27 8.90 4.50
N HIS A 94 1.75 10.03 4.99
CA HIS A 94 2.50 10.93 5.86
C HIS A 94 2.18 10.69 7.33
N CYS A 95 3.19 10.66 8.17
CA CYS A 95 3.07 10.62 9.62
C CYS A 95 3.60 11.92 10.23
N GLU A 96 2.71 12.74 10.78
CA GLU A 96 3.00 14.06 11.37
C GLU A 96 3.72 13.98 12.74
N GLY A 97 4.27 12.82 13.10
CA GLY A 97 4.77 12.50 14.43
C GLY A 97 4.96 10.99 14.59
N SER A 98 4.86 10.50 15.83
CA SER A 98 4.81 9.07 16.08
C SER A 98 3.48 8.51 15.58
N CYS A 99 3.48 7.66 14.57
CA CYS A 99 2.28 6.98 14.08
C CYS A 99 2.47 5.46 14.14
N THR A 100 1.37 4.71 14.16
CA THR A 100 1.43 3.24 14.05
C THR A 100 0.74 2.80 12.76
N LEU A 101 1.47 2.16 11.85
CA LEU A 101 0.86 1.56 10.66
C LEU A 101 0.85 0.04 10.83
N LYS A 102 -0.31 -0.59 10.70
CA LYS A 102 -0.46 -2.05 10.83
C LYS A 102 -1.09 -2.61 9.58
N ASN A 103 -0.38 -3.53 8.91
CA ASN A 103 -0.94 -4.21 7.75
C ASN A 103 -1.43 -3.23 6.66
N VAL A 104 -0.62 -2.21 6.35
CA VAL A 104 -0.88 -1.21 5.29
C VAL A 104 -0.10 -1.61 4.04
N TRP A 105 -0.79 -1.67 2.91
CA TRP A 105 -0.27 -2.23 1.66
C TRP A 105 -0.13 -1.14 0.59
N HIS A 106 1.04 -1.01 -0.03
CA HIS A 106 1.22 -0.16 -1.21
C HIS A 106 1.26 -1.04 -2.47
N GLU A 107 0.27 -0.89 -3.35
CA GLU A 107 0.24 -1.65 -4.62
C GLU A 107 1.31 -1.14 -5.60
N LYS A 108 1.55 0.18 -5.58
CA LYS A 108 2.59 0.82 -6.39
C LYS A 108 3.09 2.09 -5.72
N VAL A 109 4.31 2.04 -5.20
CA VAL A 109 4.96 3.18 -4.52
C VAL A 109 5.09 4.36 -5.50
N GLY A 110 4.70 5.54 -5.01
CA GLY A 110 4.78 6.82 -5.71
C GLY A 110 6.16 7.45 -5.62
N GLU A 111 6.18 8.69 -5.13
CA GLU A 111 7.40 9.39 -4.70
C GLU A 111 7.96 8.64 -3.48
N ASP A 112 7.25 8.71 -2.37
CA ASP A 112 7.48 7.89 -1.19
C ASP A 112 6.35 6.88 -0.92
N ALA A 113 6.66 5.85 -0.13
CA ALA A 113 5.66 4.96 0.44
C ALA A 113 5.15 5.51 1.79
N VAL A 114 6.06 5.94 2.65
CA VAL A 114 5.74 6.51 3.96
C VAL A 114 6.75 7.60 4.29
N THR A 115 6.28 8.78 4.62
CA THR A 115 7.10 9.94 5.01
C THR A 115 6.84 10.27 6.48
N PHE A 116 7.90 10.44 7.27
CA PHE A 116 7.79 10.80 8.69
C PHE A 116 8.22 12.25 8.89
N LEU A 117 7.27 13.10 9.26
CA LEU A 117 7.44 14.55 9.40
C LEU A 117 7.63 15.00 10.86
N GLY A 118 7.64 14.06 11.82
CA GLY A 118 7.80 14.35 13.24
C GLY A 118 9.19 14.85 13.64
N LYS A 119 9.27 15.70 14.67
CA LYS A 119 10.53 16.04 15.35
C LYS A 119 10.96 14.89 16.26
N PHE A 120 12.21 14.45 16.17
CA PHE A 120 12.80 13.35 16.97
C PHE A 120 12.84 13.59 18.50
N SER A 121 12.26 14.68 19.01
CA SER A 121 12.37 15.09 20.42
C SER A 121 11.31 14.49 21.35
N ASP A 122 10.23 13.90 20.82
CA ASP A 122 9.14 13.32 21.63
C ASP A 122 9.07 11.80 21.44
N LYS A 123 9.91 11.05 22.17
CA LYS A 123 10.10 9.59 22.01
C LYS A 123 10.64 9.23 20.60
N PRO A 124 11.54 8.24 20.46
CA PRO A 124 11.83 7.71 19.13
C PRO A 124 10.49 7.29 18.51
N PRO A 125 10.19 7.67 17.25
CA PRO A 125 8.94 7.29 16.63
C PRO A 125 8.83 5.78 16.78
N SER A 126 7.78 5.34 17.45
CA SER A 126 7.52 3.92 17.59
C SER A 126 6.99 3.46 16.25
N ILE A 127 7.88 3.35 15.26
CA ILE A 127 7.61 2.79 13.94
C ILE A 127 7.42 1.30 14.17
N LEU A 128 6.28 0.97 14.77
CA LEU A 128 5.85 -0.38 14.98
C LEU A 128 5.01 -0.73 13.76
N MET A 129 5.73 -0.98 12.67
CA MET A 129 5.19 -1.48 11.41
C MET A 129 4.85 -2.95 11.63
N ILE A 130 3.69 -3.22 12.22
CA ILE A 130 3.24 -4.59 12.45
C ILE A 130 2.59 -5.07 11.16
N GLY A 131 3.39 -5.68 10.29
CA GLY A 131 2.96 -6.20 9.01
C GLY A 131 3.92 -5.86 7.88
N LYS A 132 3.80 -6.60 6.78
CA LYS A 132 4.63 -6.46 5.59
C LYS A 132 4.45 -5.06 4.96
N ILE A 133 5.39 -4.14 5.17
CA ILE A 133 5.61 -3.03 4.23
C ILE A 133 6.23 -3.65 2.99
N VAL A 134 5.43 -3.87 1.96
CA VAL A 134 5.95 -4.37 0.68
C VAL A 134 6.30 -3.16 -0.17
N LEU A 135 7.52 -2.66 0.02
CA LEU A 135 8.18 -1.76 -0.91
C LEU A 135 8.51 -2.55 -2.18
N ARG A 136 7.55 -2.68 -3.10
CA ARG A 136 7.81 -3.28 -4.42
C ARG A 136 8.31 -2.20 -5.38
N PHE A 137 9.63 -2.18 -5.59
CA PHE A 137 10.16 -1.84 -6.91
C PHE A 137 9.52 -2.80 -7.91
N VAL A 138 8.90 -2.26 -8.96
CA VAL A 138 8.15 -3.04 -9.95
C VAL A 138 9.11 -3.95 -10.72
N ILE A 139 9.29 -5.17 -10.24
CA ILE A 139 9.75 -6.29 -11.06
C ILE A 139 8.62 -7.31 -11.04
N LYS A 140 7.97 -7.45 -12.20
CA LYS A 140 7.05 -8.53 -12.53
C LYS A 140 7.55 -9.84 -11.90
N CYS A 141 6.74 -10.41 -11.01
CA CYS A 141 6.87 -11.77 -10.49
C CYS A 141 8.30 -12.29 -10.26
N LYS A 142 9.05 -11.88 -9.21
CA LYS A 142 10.01 -12.84 -8.62
C LYS A 142 10.54 -12.66 -7.20
N TYR A 143 10.58 -11.49 -6.58
CA TYR A 143 11.16 -11.40 -5.23
C TYR A 143 10.33 -10.53 -4.29
N SER A 144 9.94 -11.11 -3.16
CA SER A 144 9.31 -10.44 -2.01
C SER A 144 10.39 -10.27 -0.96
N TYR A 145 10.73 -9.02 -0.63
CA TYR A 145 11.59 -8.73 0.51
C TYR A 145 10.70 -8.35 1.69
N SER A 146 10.92 -9.02 2.82
CA SER A 146 10.26 -8.76 4.10
C SER A 146 11.33 -8.18 5.01
N PHE A 147 11.16 -6.94 5.49
CA PHE A 147 11.96 -6.45 6.60
C PHE A 147 11.29 -6.95 7.90
N THR A 148 11.98 -7.84 8.61
CA THR A 148 11.67 -8.27 9.98
C THR A 148 12.26 -7.30 10.98
#